data_AF-A0AAV0ZM78-F1
#
_entry.id   AF-A0AAV0ZM78-F1
#
_cell.length_a   1.000
_cell.length_b   1.000
_cell.length_c   1.000
_cell.angle_alpha   90.00
_cell.angle_beta   90.00
_cell.angle_gamma   90.00
#
_symmetry.space_group_name_H-M   'P 1'
#
loop_
_entity.id
_entity.type
_entity.pdbx_description
1 polymer ?
#
loop_
_entity_poly.entity_id
_entity_poly.type
_entity_poly.pdbx_seq_one_letter_code
_entity_poly.pdbx_strand_id
1 'polypeptide(L)'
;MEICGILKHIENIDCFPIAKLSSQSNPEIDPRFVKFYGDEITKSWTVLNNQGVHHEPIINKVSIHPLVISGWSCLEAYYNLPKEVVATVIITYSSVSEQKSYNLS
;
A
#
# COMPACT_ATOMS: atom_id res chain seq x y z
N MET A 1 -25.12 -17.07 21.70
CA MET A 1 -24.79 -16.83 20.28
C MET A 1 -23.90 -15.60 20.27
N GLU A 2 -22.59 -15.80 20.26
CA GLU A 2 -21.60 -14.72 20.25
C GLU A 2 -21.45 -14.22 18.81
N ILE A 3 -21.75 -12.94 18.58
CA ILE A 3 -21.36 -12.26 17.35
C ILE A 3 -20.01 -11.62 17.64
N CYS A 4 -18.92 -12.36 17.39
CA CYS A 4 -17.57 -11.80 17.34
C CYS A 4 -17.42 -11.03 16.03
N GLY A 5 -17.93 -9.80 15.98
CA GLY A 5 -17.60 -8.85 14.92
C GLY A 5 -16.24 -8.23 15.20
N ILE A 6 -15.19 -8.64 14.49
CA ILE A 6 -13.93 -7.92 14.49
C ILE A 6 -14.16 -6.61 13.73
N LEU A 7 -14.56 -5.55 14.44
CA LEU A 7 -14.34 -4.19 13.98
C LEU A 7 -12.82 -3.99 13.95
N LYS A 8 -12.19 -4.27 12.80
CA LYS A 8 -10.80 -3.90 12.56
C LYS A 8 -10.75 -2.37 12.59
N HIS A 9 -10.44 -1.80 13.75
CA HIS A 9 -10.25 -0.37 13.89
C HIS A 9 -8.98 -0.03 13.10
N ILE A 10 -9.16 0.53 11.89
CA ILE A 10 -8.06 1.11 11.12
C ILE A 10 -7.78 2.43 11.80
N GLU A 11 -6.91 2.43 12.81
CA GLU A 11 -6.62 3.62 13.62
C GLU A 11 -5.62 4.54 12.93
N ASN A 12 -4.85 4.03 11.96
CA ASN A 12 -3.82 4.82 11.29
C ASN A 12 -3.74 4.52 9.80
N ILE A 13 -3.63 5.60 9.02
CA ILE A 13 -3.55 5.59 7.56
C ILE A 13 -2.40 6.49 7.16
N ASP A 14 -1.38 5.92 6.52
CA ASP A 14 -0.33 6.69 5.87
C ASP A 14 -0.52 6.71 4.36
N CYS A 15 -0.34 7.89 3.76
CA CYS A 15 -0.57 8.13 2.35
C CYS A 15 0.70 8.62 1.65
N PHE A 16 1.08 7.94 0.57
CA PHE A 16 2.27 8.26 -0.22
C PHE A 16 1.89 8.42 -1.69
N PRO A 17 2.10 9.61 -2.29
CA PRO A 17 1.89 9.78 -3.72
C PRO A 17 2.84 8.89 -4.53
N ILE A 18 2.32 8.37 -5.63
CA ILE A 18 3.08 7.70 -6.68
C ILE A 18 2.71 8.35 -8.02
N ALA A 19 3.69 8.74 -8.81
CA ALA A 19 3.48 9.46 -10.05
C ALA A 19 4.27 8.81 -11.19
N LYS A 20 3.63 8.67 -12.35
CA LYS A 20 4.29 8.35 -13.61
C LYS A 20 4.03 9.46 -14.60
N LEU A 21 5.09 10.08 -15.10
CA LEU A 21 5.00 11.00 -16.24
C LEU A 21 5.11 10.20 -17.55
N SER A 22 4.54 10.72 -18.64
CA SER A 22 4.54 10.02 -19.93
C SER A 22 5.93 9.76 -20.52
N SER A 23 6.94 10.52 -20.10
CA SER A 23 8.35 10.38 -20.50
C SER A 23 9.13 9.37 -19.67
N GLN A 24 8.54 8.84 -18.60
CA GLN A 24 9.20 7.96 -17.64
C GLN A 24 8.86 6.50 -17.89
N SER A 25 9.85 5.63 -17.78
CA SER A 25 9.64 4.18 -17.84
C SER A 25 8.98 3.65 -16.57
N ASN A 26 9.41 4.16 -15.40
CA ASN A 26 8.98 3.71 -14.08
C ASN A 26 8.34 4.87 -13.32
N PRO A 27 7.29 4.61 -12.51
CA PRO A 27 6.73 5.61 -11.62
C PRO A 27 7.67 5.88 -10.44
N GLU A 28 7.59 7.09 -9.92
CA GLU A 28 8.28 7.55 -8.72
C GLU A 28 7.32 7.53 -7.54
N ILE A 29 7.80 7.07 -6.38
CA ILE A 29 7.04 7.12 -5.13
C ILE A 29 7.61 8.19 -4.20
N ASP A 30 6.83 8.69 -3.26
CA ASP A 30 7.31 9.63 -2.24
C ASP A 30 8.51 9.04 -1.46
N PRO A 31 9.66 9.74 -1.37
CA PRO A 31 10.82 9.35 -0.54
C PRO A 31 10.49 8.93 0.89
N ARG A 32 9.45 9.54 1.50
CA ARG A 32 8.99 9.22 2.85
C ARG A 32 8.55 7.76 2.97
N PHE A 33 8.03 7.16 1.90
CA PHE A 33 7.64 5.76 1.88
C PHE A 33 8.82 4.84 2.23
N VAL A 34 9.96 5.01 1.56
CA VAL A 34 11.17 4.22 1.85
C VAL A 34 11.73 4.55 3.22
N LYS A 35 11.64 5.81 3.66
CA LYS A 35 12.10 6.21 4.99
C LYS A 35 11.31 5.52 6.12
N PHE A 36 10.00 5.36 5.98
CA PHE A 36 9.16 4.77 7.02
C PHE A 36 9.04 3.25 6.91
N TYR A 37 8.98 2.72 5.69
CA TYR A 37 8.63 1.32 5.42
C TYR A 37 9.71 0.53 4.67
N GLY A 38 10.83 1.16 4.30
CA GLY A 38 11.87 0.53 3.48
C GLY A 38 12.50 -0.72 4.10
N ASP A 39 12.61 -0.75 5.44
CA ASP A 39 13.13 -1.89 6.19
C ASP A 39 12.14 -3.05 6.28
N GLU A 40 10.83 -2.75 6.30
CA GLU A 40 9.75 -3.75 6.37
C GLU A 40 9.49 -4.42 5.01
N ILE A 41 9.74 -3.71 3.92
CA ILE A 41 9.60 -4.23 2.56
C ILE A 41 10.81 -5.10 2.27
N THR A 42 10.74 -6.42 2.41
CA THR A 42 11.92 -7.28 2.24
C THR A 42 12.35 -7.37 0.77
N LYS A 43 11.42 -7.52 -0.19
CA LYS A 43 11.70 -7.55 -1.65
C LYS A 43 10.53 -7.05 -2.53
N SER A 44 9.31 -7.41 -2.19
CA SER A 44 8.06 -6.95 -2.80
C SER A 44 7.09 -6.60 -1.68
N TRP A 45 6.06 -5.84 -2.01
CA TRP A 45 4.99 -5.52 -1.07
C TRP A 45 3.65 -5.81 -1.74
N THR A 46 2.72 -6.38 -0.99
CA THR A 46 1.41 -6.74 -1.51
C THR A 46 0.48 -5.53 -1.41
N VAL A 47 0.14 -4.97 -2.57
CA VAL A 47 -0.90 -3.94 -2.69
C VAL A 47 -2.24 -4.66 -2.81
N LEU A 48 -3.11 -4.45 -1.82
CA LEU A 48 -4.50 -4.89 -1.88
C LEU A 48 -5.34 -3.76 -2.47
N ASN A 49 -6.13 -4.06 -3.49
CA ASN A 49 -7.09 -3.11 -3.98
C ASN A 49 -8.45 -3.19 -3.28
N ASN A 50 -9.33 -2.24 -3.58
CA ASN A 50 -10.70 -2.20 -3.04
C ASN A 50 -11.58 -3.40 -3.44
N GLN A 51 -11.13 -4.23 -4.38
CA GLN A 51 -11.78 -5.47 -4.81
C GLN A 51 -11.15 -6.72 -4.20
N GLY A 52 -10.14 -6.58 -3.32
CA GLY A 52 -9.44 -7.70 -2.70
C GLY A 52 -8.40 -8.40 -3.59
N VAL A 53 -8.07 -7.81 -4.75
CA VAL A 53 -7.02 -8.32 -5.64
C VAL A 53 -5.64 -7.86 -5.15
N HIS A 54 -4.69 -8.78 -5.20
CA HIS A 54 -3.32 -8.59 -4.78
C HIS A 54 -2.42 -8.25 -5.98
N HIS A 55 -1.59 -7.22 -5.81
CA HIS A 55 -0.51 -6.89 -6.73
C HIS A 55 0.82 -6.83 -5.98
N GLU A 56 1.93 -7.16 -6.63
CA GLU A 56 3.25 -7.19 -5.99
C GLU A 56 4.27 -6.29 -6.70
N PRO A 57 4.10 -4.95 -6.65
CA PRO A 57 5.12 -4.05 -7.16
C PRO A 57 6.43 -4.17 -6.38
N ILE A 58 7.55 -3.97 -7.07
CA ILE A 58 8.90 -3.96 -6.49
C ILE A 58 9.45 -2.55 -6.54
N ILE A 59 10.05 -2.07 -5.45
CA ILE A 59 10.65 -0.74 -5.36
C ILE A 59 12.16 -0.86 -5.25
N ASN A 60 12.92 0.03 -5.88
CA ASN A 60 14.39 0.05 -5.85
C ASN A 60 15.01 0.41 -4.47
N LYS A 61 14.19 0.73 -3.47
CA LYS A 61 14.54 1.17 -2.10
C LYS A 61 15.58 2.30 -2.03
N VAL A 62 15.67 3.13 -3.05
CA VAL A 62 16.56 4.30 -3.04
C VAL A 62 15.86 5.46 -2.34
N SER A 63 16.35 5.91 -1.18
CA SER A 63 15.67 6.92 -0.37
C SER A 63 15.58 8.31 -1.00
N ILE A 64 16.45 8.64 -1.97
CA ILE A 64 16.45 9.96 -2.65
C ILE A 64 15.44 9.97 -3.81
N HIS A 65 15.34 8.85 -4.53
CA HIS A 65 14.54 8.72 -5.74
C HIS A 65 13.98 7.30 -5.87
N PRO A 66 12.96 6.95 -5.07
CA PRO A 66 12.44 5.61 -5.08
C PRO A 66 11.52 5.40 -6.28
N LEU A 67 11.76 4.29 -6.98
CA LEU A 67 11.06 3.93 -8.21
C LEU A 67 10.40 2.57 -8.06
N VAL A 68 9.20 2.40 -8.62
CA VAL A 68 8.63 1.06 -8.83
C VAL A 68 9.28 0.45 -10.07
N ILE A 69 10.16 -0.53 -9.85
CA ILE A 69 10.96 -1.17 -10.90
C ILE A 69 10.33 -2.44 -11.48
N SER A 70 9.23 -2.92 -10.88
CA SER A 70 8.47 -4.06 -11.40
C SER A 70 7.02 -4.03 -10.92
N GLY A 71 6.13 -4.71 -11.65
CA GLY A 71 4.71 -4.87 -11.30
C GLY A 71 3.80 -3.70 -11.69
N TRP A 72 4.36 -2.55 -12.09
CA TRP A 72 3.57 -1.39 -12.51
C TRP A 72 2.76 -1.63 -13.78
N SER A 73 3.32 -2.30 -14.79
CA SER A 73 2.58 -2.62 -16.03
C SER A 73 1.34 -3.47 -15.77
N CYS A 74 1.37 -4.35 -14.77
CA CYS A 74 0.20 -5.11 -14.34
C CYS A 74 -0.88 -4.21 -13.74
N LEU A 75 -0.49 -3.21 -12.95
CA LEU A 75 -1.41 -2.20 -12.40
C LEU A 75 -1.99 -1.33 -13.53
N GLU A 76 -1.16 -0.89 -14.48
CA GLU A 76 -1.60 -0.12 -15.65
C GLU A 76 -2.66 -0.88 -16.45
N ALA A 77 -2.40 -2.16 -16.76
CA ALA A 77 -3.31 -3.00 -17.51
C ALA A 77 -4.61 -3.27 -16.74
N TYR A 78 -4.52 -3.51 -15.44
CA TYR A 78 -5.68 -3.84 -14.61
C TYR A 78 -6.65 -2.67 -14.43
N TYR A 79 -6.13 -1.47 -14.14
CA TYR A 79 -6.97 -0.27 -13.94
C TYR A 79 -7.17 0.55 -15.21
N ASN A 80 -6.60 0.13 -16.34
CA ASN A 80 -6.56 0.90 -17.58
C ASN A 80 -6.00 2.32 -17.34
N LEU A 81 -4.86 2.41 -16.66
CA LEU A 81 -4.27 3.70 -16.29
C LEU A 81 -3.77 4.45 -17.52
N PRO A 82 -3.92 5.80 -17.55
CA PRO A 82 -3.30 6.62 -18.57
C PRO A 82 -1.76 6.58 -18.48
N LYS A 83 -1.09 6.94 -19.59
CA LYS A 83 0.38 7.02 -19.65
C LYS A 83 0.99 7.99 -18.65
N GLU A 84 0.22 8.99 -18.23
CA GLU A 84 0.55 9.90 -17.15
C GLU A 84 -0.51 9.77 -16.06
N VAL A 85 -0.08 9.47 -14.83
CA VAL A 85 -0.99 9.24 -13.71
C VAL A 85 -0.33 9.61 -12.40
N VAL A 86 -1.13 10.20 -11.51
CA VAL A 86 -0.80 10.34 -10.09
C VAL A 86 -1.81 9.53 -9.30
N ALA A 87 -1.31 8.62 -8.48
CA ALA A 87 -2.10 7.79 -7.58
C ALA A 87 -1.57 7.94 -6.15
N THR A 88 -2.26 7.33 -5.19
CA THR A 88 -1.85 7.32 -3.79
C THR A 88 -1.77 5.89 -3.29
N VAL A 89 -0.62 5.57 -2.73
CA VAL A 89 -0.43 4.36 -1.94
C VAL A 89 -0.95 4.64 -0.54
N ILE A 90 -1.88 3.81 -0.08
CA ILE A 90 -2.46 3.90 1.25
C ILE A 90 -1.97 2.69 2.04
N ILE A 91 -1.24 2.94 3.14
CA ILE A 91 -0.83 1.92 4.09
C ILE A 91 -1.77 1.99 5.29
N THR A 92 -2.50 0.90 5.52
CA THR A 92 -3.41 0.74 6.65
C THR A 92 -2.83 -0.31 7.59
N TYR A 93 -2.70 0.02 8.86
CA TYR A 93 -2.33 -0.93 9.90
C TYR A 93 -3.40 -0.93 10.98
N SER A 94 -3.77 -2.14 11.42
CA SER A 94 -4.58 -2.32 12.61
C SER A 94 -3.63 -2.47 13.79
N SER A 95 -3.63 -1.51 14.71
CA SER A 95 -3.27 -1.77 16.10
C SER A 95 -4.11 -2.96 16.56
N VAL A 96 -3.47 -3.99 17.10
CA VAL A 96 -4.20 -5.17 17.61
C VAL A 96 -5.14 -4.66 18.71
N SER A 97 -6.44 -4.77 18.47
CA SER A 97 -7.49 -4.39 19.42
C SER A 97 -7.36 -5.20 20.71
N GLU A 98 -7.31 -4.53 21.87
CA GLU A 98 -7.49 -5.18 23.18
C GLU A 98 -8.72 -6.09 23.14
N GLN A 99 -8.54 -7.39 23.41
CA GLN A 99 -9.66 -8.27 23.73
C GLN A 99 -10.24 -7.84 25.08
N LYS A 100 -11.29 -7.01 25.06
CA LYS A 100 -12.15 -6.82 26.24
C LYS A 100 -13.30 -7.80 26.17
N SER A 101 -13.18 -8.90 26.92
CA SER A 101 -14.28 -9.79 27.23
C SER A 101 -15.16 -9.15 28.30
N TYR A 102 -16.43 -8.89 27.98
CA TYR A 102 -17.44 -8.52 28.96
C TYR A 102 -18.19 -9.79 29.35
N ASN A 103 -18.03 -10.22 30.60
CA ASN A 103 -18.91 -11.23 31.18
C ASN A 103 -20.24 -10.55 31.55
N LEU A 104 -21.31 -10.90 30.85
CA LEU A 104 -22.65 -10.59 31.29
C LEU A 104 -23.05 -11.69 32.30
N SER A 105 -23.16 -11.29 33.57
CA SER A 105 -23.75 -12.07 34.66
C SER A 105 -25.27 -12.01 34.62
#